data_AF-B7Q208-F1
#
_entry.id   AF-B7Q208-F1
#
_cell.length_a   1.000
_cell.length_b   1.000
_cell.length_c   1.000
_cell.angle_alpha   90.00
_cell.angle_beta   90.00
_cell.angle_gamma   90.00
#
_symmetry.space_group_name_H-M   'P 1'
#
loop_
_entity.id
_entity.type
_entity.pdbx_description
1 polymer ?
#
loop_
_entity_poly.entity_id
_entity_poly.type
_entity_poly.pdbx_seq_one_letter_code
_entity_poly.pdbx_strand_id
1 'polypeptide(L)'
;KYLGITLDSTLHWAPHIDELCKKLTFGCFSLVKARKHFSKQTLRMIYFGVFHTHLTYCVESWGFTYASYLARVTILQRRAIRIIAAA
;
A
#
# COMPACT_ATOMS: atom_id res chain seq x y z
N LYS A 1 -18.34 -5.02 -4.99
CA LYS A 1 -17.06 -4.40 -5.43
C LYS A 1 -17.23 -3.90 -6.85
N TYR A 2 -16.92 -2.64 -7.10
CA TYR A 2 -16.97 -2.04 -8.44
C TYR A 2 -15.57 -1.55 -8.78
N LEU A 3 -15.02 -1.97 -9.92
CA LEU A 3 -13.62 -1.68 -10.31
C LEU A 3 -12.62 -1.99 -9.18
N GLY A 4 -12.77 -3.10 -8.45
CA GLY A 4 -11.86 -3.44 -7.34
C GLY A 4 -11.97 -2.57 -6.08
N ILE A 5 -12.86 -1.58 -6.06
CA ILE A 5 -13.19 -0.74 -4.90
C ILE A 5 -14.42 -1.32 -4.20
N THR A 6 -14.40 -1.31 -2.86
CA THR A 6 -15.57 -1.61 -2.03
C THR A 6 -16.27 -0.31 -1.72
N LEU A 7 -17.29 0.02 -2.52
CA LEU A 7 -18.20 1.14 -2.26
C LEU A 7 -19.25 0.66 -1.26
N ASP A 8 -19.20 1.24 -0.07
CA ASP A 8 -20.25 1.07 0.94
C ASP A 8 -21.44 2.01 0.65
N SER A 9 -22.65 1.64 1.04
CA SER A 9 -23.88 2.43 0.82
C SER A 9 -23.85 3.80 1.49
N THR A 10 -22.96 3.98 2.46
CA THR A 10 -22.73 5.27 3.15
C THR A 10 -21.36 5.86 2.85
N LEU A 11 -20.68 5.40 1.78
CA LEU A 11 -19.31 5.81 1.42
C LEU A 11 -18.32 5.63 2.59
N HIS A 12 -18.55 4.65 3.46
CA HIS A 12 -17.56 4.28 4.47
C HIS A 12 -16.42 3.49 3.82
N TRP A 13 -15.24 4.11 3.82
CA TRP A 13 -14.04 3.55 3.21
C TRP A 13 -13.29 2.54 4.10
N ALA A 14 -13.75 2.30 5.33
CA ALA A 14 -13.13 1.35 6.26
C ALA A 14 -12.85 -0.04 5.65
N PRO A 15 -13.83 -0.75 5.05
CA PRO A 15 -13.58 -2.06 4.44
C PRO A 15 -12.61 -2.00 3.26
N HIS A 16 -12.64 -0.90 2.48
CA HIS A 16 -11.70 -0.69 1.40
C HIS A 16 -10.27 -0.46 1.92
N ILE A 17 -10.10 0.39 2.92
CA ILE A 17 -8.80 0.68 3.55
C ILE A 17 -8.24 -0.58 4.21
N ASP A 18 -9.07 -1.41 4.85
CA ASP A 18 -8.61 -2.67 5.42
C ASP A 18 -8.07 -3.64 4.36
N GLU A 19 -8.76 -3.76 3.22
CA GLU A 19 -8.27 -4.56 2.10
C GLU A 19 -6.99 -3.97 1.49
N LEU A 20 -6.92 -2.65 1.34
CA LEU A 20 -5.72 -1.94 0.89
C LEU A 20 -4.55 -2.21 1.84
N CYS A 21 -4.73 -2.05 3.15
CA CYS A 21 -3.71 -2.32 4.15
C CYS A 21 -3.21 -3.78 4.10
N LYS A 22 -4.08 -4.76 3.82
CA LYS A 22 -3.67 -6.15 3.60
C LYS A 22 -2.75 -6.28 2.38
N LYS A 23 -3.11 -5.67 1.25
CA LYS A 23 -2.28 -5.66 0.03
C LYS A 23 -0.94 -4.95 0.24
N LEU A 24 -0.94 -3.80 0.93
CA LEU A 24 0.29 -3.06 1.26
C LEU A 24 1.18 -3.85 2.22
N THR A 25 0.60 -4.55 3.20
CA THR A 25 1.36 -5.43 4.12
C THR A 25 2.02 -6.57 3.36
N PHE A 26 1.31 -7.19 2.41
CA PHE A 26 1.88 -8.18 1.51
C PHE A 26 3.02 -7.59 0.66
N GLY A 27 2.86 -6.37 0.13
CA GLY A 27 3.91 -5.65 -0.58
C GLY A 27 5.16 -5.43 0.29
N CYS A 28 5.00 -5.03 1.55
CA CYS A 28 6.13 -4.94 2.50
C CYS A 28 6.81 -6.30 2.70
N PHE A 29 6.06 -7.37 2.86
CA PHE A 29 6.61 -8.72 3.04
C PHE A 29 7.43 -9.16 1.81
N SER A 30 6.91 -8.92 0.62
CA SER A 30 7.60 -9.17 -0.65
C SER A 30 8.92 -8.39 -0.72
N LEU A 31 8.93 -7.11 -0.31
CA LEU A 31 10.15 -6.29 -0.25
C LEU A 31 11.17 -6.83 0.77
N VAL A 32 10.73 -7.30 1.95
CA VAL A 32 11.63 -7.90 2.96
C VAL A 32 12.31 -9.16 2.41
N LYS A 33 11.57 -10.01 1.70
CA LYS A 33 12.13 -11.21 1.05
C LYS A 33 13.08 -10.84 -0.09
N ALA A 34 12.65 -9.95 -0.98
CA ALA A 34 13.44 -9.49 -2.10
C ALA A 34 14.76 -8.83 -1.66
N ARG A 35 14.76 -8.11 -0.53
CA ARG A 35 15.94 -7.41 -0.02
C ARG A 35 17.18 -8.29 0.14
N LYS A 36 17.00 -9.58 0.44
CA LYS A 36 18.11 -10.52 0.62
C LYS A 36 18.81 -10.92 -0.68
N HIS A 37 18.18 -10.68 -1.83
CA HIS A 37 18.62 -11.23 -3.12
C HIS A 37 18.85 -10.16 -4.21
N PHE A 38 18.35 -8.93 -4.01
CA PHE A 38 18.33 -7.91 -5.05
C PHE A 38 18.98 -6.61 -4.59
N SER A 39 19.56 -5.87 -5.55
CA SER A 39 20.08 -4.52 -5.32
C SER A 39 18.97 -3.53 -5.01
N LYS A 40 19.34 -2.40 -4.39
CA LYS A 40 18.43 -1.30 -4.05
C LYS A 40 17.63 -0.76 -5.25
N GLN A 41 18.23 -0.72 -6.44
CA GLN A 41 17.55 -0.30 -7.67
C GLN A 41 16.42 -1.26 -8.05
N THR A 42 16.67 -2.56 -7.98
CA THR A 42 15.66 -3.58 -8.25
C THR A 42 14.56 -3.58 -7.18
N LEU A 43 14.91 -3.36 -5.91
CA LEU A 43 13.91 -3.21 -4.84
C LEU A 43 12.99 -2.00 -5.06
N ARG A 44 13.52 -0.90 -5.59
CA ARG A 44 12.72 0.26 -5.98
C ARG A 44 11.75 -0.10 -7.11
N MET A 45 12.18 -0.86 -8.12
CA MET A 45 11.28 -1.33 -9.18
C MET A 45 10.18 -2.25 -8.61
N ILE A 46 10.54 -3.18 -7.73
CA ILE A 46 9.58 -4.07 -7.06
C ILE A 46 8.57 -3.24 -6.27
N TYR A 47 9.01 -2.24 -5.51
CA TYR A 47 8.13 -1.34 -4.77
C TYR A 47 7.10 -0.67 -5.68
N PHE A 48 7.54 -0.14 -6.83
CA PHE A 48 6.62 0.48 -7.78
C PHE A 48 5.60 -0.53 -8.33
N GLY A 49 6.01 -1.77 -8.60
CA GLY A 49 5.11 -2.81 -9.13
C GLY A 49 4.12 -3.39 -8.12
N VAL A 50 4.56 -3.68 -6.89
CA VAL A 50 3.76 -4.46 -5.92
C VAL A 50 3.17 -3.65 -4.77
N PHE A 51 3.69 -2.44 -4.51
CA PHE A 51 3.22 -1.59 -3.43
C PHE A 51 2.56 -0.31 -3.96
N HIS A 52 3.26 0.42 -4.83
CA HIS A 52 2.81 1.72 -5.32
C HIS A 52 1.54 1.62 -6.18
N THR A 53 1.45 0.63 -7.07
CA THR A 53 0.24 0.38 -7.88
C THR A 53 -1.03 0.27 -7.04
N HIS A 54 -0.97 -0.46 -5.92
CA HIS A 54 -2.10 -0.58 -5.00
C HIS A 54 -2.36 0.70 -4.22
N LEU A 55 -1.31 1.46 -3.88
CA LEU A 55 -1.43 2.73 -3.17
C LEU A 55 -1.98 3.87 -4.04
N THR A 56 -1.74 3.88 -5.34
CA THR A 56 -2.23 4.95 -6.23
C THR A 56 -3.57 4.60 -6.87
N TYR A 57 -3.95 3.32 -6.89
CA TYR A 57 -5.19 2.89 -7.48
C TYR A 57 -6.40 3.58 -6.83
N CYS A 58 -7.09 4.40 -7.63
CA CYS A 58 -8.28 5.14 -7.23
C CYS A 58 -8.10 6.00 -5.97
N VAL A 59 -6.89 6.52 -5.77
CA VAL A 59 -6.54 7.38 -4.64
C VAL A 59 -7.39 8.65 -4.58
N GLU A 60 -7.88 9.16 -5.70
CA GLU A 60 -8.80 10.30 -5.74
C GLU A 60 -10.11 10.02 -4.98
N SER A 61 -10.54 8.75 -4.92
CA SER A 61 -11.78 8.36 -4.25
C SER A 61 -11.60 8.16 -2.75
N TRP A 62 -10.58 7.41 -2.32
CA TRP A 62 -10.37 7.07 -0.89
C TRP A 62 -9.28 7.91 -0.20
N GLY A 63 -8.53 8.72 -0.94
CA GLY A 63 -7.44 9.55 -0.40
C GLY A 63 -7.91 10.70 0.47
N PHE A 64 -9.18 11.11 0.34
CA PHE A 64 -9.80 12.18 1.14
C PHE A 64 -10.59 11.66 2.35
N THR A 65 -10.22 10.49 2.87
CA THR A 65 -10.93 9.84 3.99
C THR A 65 -10.46 10.35 5.36
N TYR A 66 -11.07 9.83 6.42
CA TYR A 66 -10.71 10.15 7.80
C TYR A 66 -9.20 9.96 8.06
N ALA A 67 -8.61 10.89 8.81
CA ALA A 67 -7.19 10.88 9.13
C ALA A 67 -6.72 9.58 9.83
N SER A 68 -7.59 8.94 10.62
CA SER A 68 -7.30 7.66 11.28
C SER A 68 -7.03 6.53 10.28
N TYR A 69 -7.76 6.50 9.15
CA TYR A 69 -7.57 5.52 8.09
C TYR A 69 -6.30 5.79 7.28
N LEU A 70 -6.05 7.06 6.94
CA LEU A 70 -4.83 7.47 6.25
C LEU A 70 -3.56 7.24 7.09
N ALA A 71 -3.65 7.34 8.41
CA ALA A 71 -2.53 7.07 9.31
C ALA A 71 -2.01 5.63 9.15
N ARG A 72 -2.91 4.64 9.06
CA ARG A 72 -2.54 3.22 8.86
C ARG A 72 -1.81 2.99 7.54
N VAL A 73 -2.32 3.59 6.46
CA VAL A 73 -1.69 3.52 5.13
C VAL A 73 -0.31 4.18 5.14
N THR A 74 -0.19 5.36 5.77
CA THR A 74 1.07 6.11 5.89
C THR A 74 2.14 5.35 6.67
N ILE A 75 1.75 4.66 7.75
CA ILE A 75 2.67 3.80 8.52
C ILE A 75 3.24 2.68 7.64
N LEU A 76 2.39 2.01 6.84
CA LEU A 76 2.84 0.96 5.93
C LEU A 76 3.75 1.52 4.82
N GLN A 77 3.43 2.69 4.27
CA GLN A 77 4.28 3.35 3.28
C GLN A 77 5.67 3.67 3.86
N ARG A 78 5.73 4.27 5.05
CA ARG A 78 7.01 4.54 5.74
C ARG A 78 7.79 3.25 6.01
N ARG A 79 7.11 2.17 6.39
CA ARG A 79 7.73 0.85 6.57
C ARG A 79 8.35 0.32 5.28
N ALA A 80 7.64 0.39 4.16
CA ALA A 80 8.16 -0.02 2.85
C ALA A 80 9.41 0.78 2.46
N ILE A 81 9.39 2.10 2.64
CA ILE A 81 10.54 2.97 2.36
C ILE A 81 11.75 2.59 3.23
N ARG A 82 11.55 2.33 4.53
CA ARG A 82 12.63 1.88 5.42
C ARG A 82 13.25 0.56 4.99
N ILE A 83 12.45 -0.39 4.50
CA ILE A 83 12.96 -1.68 4.00
C ILE A 83 13.89 -1.47 2.80
N ILE A 84 13.51 -0.60 1.86
CA ILE A 84 14.33 -0.28 0.67
C ILE A 84 15.55 0.56 1.05
N ALA A 85 15.42 1.46 2.02
CA ALA A 85 16.52 2.30 2.47
C ALA A 85 17.60 1.52 3.22
N ALA A 86 17.18 0.53 4.03
CA ALA A 86 18.03 -0.38 4.80
C ALA A 86 18.47 -1.63 4.00
N ALA A 87 18.41 -1.57 2.67
CA ALA A 87 18.94 -2.54 1.71
C ALA A 87 20.16 -1.93 1.04
#